data_AF-A0A2V2RU74-F1
#
_entry.id   AF-A0A2V2RU74-F1
#
_cell.length_a   1.000
_cell.length_b   1.000
_cell.length_c   1.000
_cell.angle_alpha   90.00
_cell.angle_beta   90.00
_cell.angle_gamma   90.00
#
_symmetry.space_group_name_H-M   'P 1'
#
loop_
_entity.id
_entity.type
_entity.pdbx_description
1 polymer ?
#
loop_
_entity_poly.entity_id
_entity_poly.type
_entity_poly.pdbx_seq_one_letter_code
_entity_poly.pdbx_strand_id
1 'polypeptide(L)'
;MNVVILAAGYATRLYPLTLNRAKPLLPVAGKPMIEWVIGNLASLPDIEKVYIVTNNKFANSFEAWAQGYAQKETRLSFKIVNDGTLSDEDKRGAIGDIHYVLHTQHLQDS
;
A
#
# COMPACT_ATOMS: atom_id res chain seq x y z
N MET A 1 -0.36 -15.20 -8.71
CA MET A 1 0.44 -13.99 -9.03
C MET A 1 0.45 -13.03 -7.84
N ASN A 2 1.55 -12.32 -7.62
CA ASN A 2 1.67 -11.32 -6.57
C ASN A 2 1.49 -9.91 -7.15
N VAL A 3 0.88 -9.01 -6.37
CA VAL A 3 0.71 -7.60 -6.75
C VAL A 3 1.44 -6.73 -5.75
N VAL A 4 2.14 -5.70 -6.23
CA VAL A 4 2.76 -4.67 -5.38
C VAL A 4 2.07 -3.33 -5.61
N ILE A 5 1.57 -2.71 -4.54
CA ILE A 5 1.00 -1.36 -4.54
C ILE A 5 1.97 -0.43 -3.80
N LEU A 6 2.45 0.59 -4.50
CA LEU A 6 3.38 1.59 -3.95
C LEU A 6 2.61 2.72 -3.26
N ALA A 7 2.73 2.78 -1.93
CA ALA A 7 2.02 3.71 -1.05
C ALA A 7 2.93 4.34 0.03
N ALA A 8 4.26 4.37 -0.21
CA ALA A 8 5.25 4.94 0.70
C ALA A 8 5.47 6.46 0.52
N GLY A 9 4.90 7.06 -0.52
CA GLY A 9 5.01 8.50 -0.75
C GLY A 9 4.32 9.35 0.33
N TYR A 10 5.00 10.40 0.79
CA TYR A 10 4.47 11.35 1.78
C TYR A 10 3.46 12.35 1.21
N ALA A 11 3.37 12.43 -0.13
CA ALA A 11 2.38 13.23 -0.86
C ALA A 11 2.27 14.69 -0.39
N THR A 12 3.42 15.33 -0.15
CA THR A 12 3.53 16.70 0.40
C THR A 12 2.80 17.77 -0.41
N ARG A 13 2.64 17.56 -1.73
CA ARG A 13 1.87 18.45 -2.62
C ARG A 13 0.38 18.55 -2.28
N LEU A 14 -0.18 17.59 -1.54
CA LEU A 14 -1.59 17.59 -1.11
C LEU A 14 -1.77 18.07 0.33
N TYR A 15 -0.75 18.66 0.94
CA TYR A 15 -0.90 19.25 2.27
C TYR A 15 -1.97 20.35 2.28
N PRO A 16 -2.82 20.41 3.34
CA PRO A 16 -2.71 19.67 4.60
C PRO A 16 -3.39 18.28 4.63
N LEU A 17 -4.06 17.83 3.56
CA LEU A 17 -4.86 16.60 3.57
C LEU A 17 -4.04 15.35 3.91
N THR A 18 -2.79 15.32 3.48
CA THR A 18 -1.88 14.17 3.68
C THR A 18 -0.95 14.32 4.87
N LEU A 19 -1.19 15.31 5.76
CA LEU A 19 -0.34 15.52 6.92
C LEU A 19 -0.44 14.36 7.92
N ASN A 20 -1.64 13.85 8.16
CA ASN A 20 -1.92 12.78 9.14
C ASN A 20 -2.61 11.55 8.52
N ARG A 21 -2.73 11.50 7.18
CA ARG A 21 -3.37 10.39 6.47
C ARG A 21 -2.67 10.17 5.13
N ALA A 22 -2.30 8.93 4.82
CA ALA A 22 -1.70 8.61 3.53
C ALA A 22 -2.68 8.92 2.39
N LYS A 23 -2.17 9.42 1.25
CA LYS A 23 -2.99 9.70 0.06
C LYS A 23 -3.89 8.51 -0.35
N PRO A 24 -3.40 7.25 -0.39
CA PRO A 24 -4.24 6.11 -0.76
C PRO A 24 -5.38 5.82 0.23
N LEU A 25 -5.29 6.32 1.46
CA LEU A 25 -6.33 6.17 2.48
C LEU A 25 -7.27 7.38 2.55
N LEU A 26 -7.08 8.41 1.71
CA LEU A 26 -8.03 9.52 1.61
C LEU A 26 -9.36 9.02 1.02
N PRO A 27 -10.51 9.49 1.55
CA PRO A 27 -11.80 9.15 1.00
C PRO A 27 -12.02 9.84 -0.35
N VAL A 28 -12.47 9.06 -1.34
CA VAL A 28 -12.87 9.52 -2.67
C VAL A 28 -14.21 8.87 -2.98
N ALA A 29 -15.25 9.69 -3.12
CA ALA A 29 -16.63 9.24 -3.35
C ALA A 29 -17.09 8.16 -2.34
N GLY A 30 -16.82 8.39 -1.05
CA GLY A 30 -17.31 7.55 0.05
C GLY A 30 -16.43 6.36 0.44
N LYS A 31 -15.35 6.05 -0.28
CA LYS A 31 -14.39 4.99 0.09
C LYS A 31 -12.92 5.40 -0.07
N PRO A 32 -11.98 4.78 0.66
CA PRO A 32 -10.54 5.04 0.49
C PRO A 32 -10.08 4.89 -0.97
N MET A 33 -9.19 5.77 -1.42
CA MET A 33 -8.65 5.77 -2.79
C MET A 33 -8.09 4.40 -3.21
N ILE A 34 -7.41 3.70 -2.30
CA ILE A 34 -6.83 2.37 -2.55
C ILE A 34 -7.88 1.29 -2.86
N GLU A 35 -9.11 1.43 -2.35
CA GLU A 35 -10.18 0.47 -2.62
C GLU A 35 -10.70 0.55 -4.06
N TRP A 36 -10.51 1.70 -4.74
CA TRP A 36 -10.77 1.77 -6.18
C TRP A 36 -9.74 0.97 -6.98
N VAL A 37 -8.47 1.00 -6.58
CA VAL A 37 -7.39 0.19 -7.19
C VAL A 37 -7.65 -1.29 -6.96
N ILE A 38 -7.95 -1.67 -5.72
CA ILE A 38 -8.20 -3.06 -5.34
C ILE A 38 -9.47 -3.60 -6.00
N GLY A 39 -10.53 -2.80 -6.13
CA GLY A 39 -11.75 -3.22 -6.83
C GLY A 39 -11.48 -3.67 -8.26
N ASN A 40 -10.53 -3.02 -8.96
CA ASN A 40 -10.12 -3.44 -10.30
C ASN A 40 -9.35 -4.78 -10.26
N LEU A 41 -8.52 -4.99 -9.23
CA LEU A 41 -7.76 -6.23 -9.03
C LEU A 41 -8.65 -7.41 -8.63
N ALA A 42 -9.74 -7.17 -7.91
CA ALA A 42 -10.67 -8.19 -7.45
C ALA A 42 -11.39 -8.94 -8.59
N SER A 43 -11.28 -8.48 -9.84
CA SER A 43 -11.76 -9.24 -11.01
C SER A 43 -10.77 -10.31 -11.50
N LEU A 44 -9.51 -10.26 -11.06
CA LEU A 44 -8.47 -11.18 -11.49
C LEU A 44 -8.54 -12.48 -10.65
N PRO A 45 -8.62 -13.67 -11.28
CA PRO A 45 -8.82 -14.93 -10.56
C PRO A 45 -7.59 -15.34 -9.74
N ASP A 46 -6.38 -15.03 -10.20
CA ASP A 46 -5.14 -15.67 -9.74
C ASP A 46 -4.26 -14.79 -8.84
N ILE A 47 -4.83 -13.80 -8.14
CA ILE A 47 -4.07 -12.99 -7.17
C ILE A 47 -3.90 -13.79 -5.88
N GLU A 48 -2.65 -14.09 -5.54
CA GLU A 48 -2.30 -14.81 -4.31
C GLU A 48 -2.16 -13.83 -3.14
N LYS A 49 -1.42 -12.74 -3.35
CA LYS A 49 -1.13 -11.75 -2.32
C LYS A 49 -0.92 -10.35 -2.89
N VAL A 50 -1.43 -9.36 -2.18
CA VAL A 50 -1.24 -7.93 -2.45
C VAL A 50 -0.32 -7.36 -1.40
N TYR A 51 0.88 -6.98 -1.81
CA TYR A 51 1.85 -6.28 -0.99
C TYR A 51 1.62 -4.78 -1.09
N ILE A 52 1.34 -4.11 0.02
CA ILE A 52 1.20 -2.65 0.08
C ILE A 52 2.44 -2.10 0.77
N VAL A 53 3.29 -1.42 0.01
CA VAL A 53 4.51 -0.80 0.53
C VAL A 53 4.18 0.58 1.05
N THR A 54 4.53 0.87 2.29
CA THR A 54 4.28 2.18 2.89
C THR A 54 5.43 2.61 3.78
N ASN A 55 5.41 3.88 4.20
CA ASN A 55 6.41 4.44 5.09
C ASN A 55 6.05 4.21 6.56
N ASN A 56 7.03 4.47 7.43
CA ASN A 56 6.87 4.22 8.86
C ASN A 56 5.71 5.04 9.47
N LYS A 57 5.51 6.26 8.97
CA LYS A 57 4.46 7.16 9.45
C LYS A 57 3.06 6.59 9.23
N PHE A 58 2.82 5.88 8.13
CA PHE A 58 1.49 5.41 7.75
C PHE A 58 1.28 3.89 7.86
N ALA A 59 2.32 3.11 8.20
CA ALA A 59 2.25 1.65 8.36
C ALA A 59 1.05 1.17 9.19
N ASN A 60 0.88 1.72 10.40
CA ASN A 60 -0.25 1.35 11.28
C ASN A 60 -1.61 1.68 10.67
N SER A 61 -1.72 2.75 9.88
CA SER A 61 -2.97 3.12 9.22
C SER A 61 -3.34 2.12 8.12
N PHE A 62 -2.35 1.63 7.38
CA PHE A 62 -2.56 0.59 6.37
C PHE A 62 -2.87 -0.77 6.99
N GLU A 63 -2.23 -1.13 8.11
CA GLU A 63 -2.55 -2.36 8.85
C GLU A 63 -4.01 -2.35 9.34
N ALA A 64 -4.44 -1.26 9.97
CA ALA A 64 -5.83 -1.11 10.41
C ALA A 64 -6.82 -1.17 9.24
N TRP A 65 -6.50 -0.51 8.12
CA TRP A 65 -7.33 -0.58 6.92
C TRP A 65 -7.40 -2.00 6.34
N ALA A 66 -6.26 -2.71 6.25
CA ALA A 66 -6.21 -4.06 5.69
C ALA A 66 -7.01 -5.06 6.54
N GLN A 67 -6.92 -4.96 7.87
CA GLN A 67 -7.72 -5.77 8.79
C GLN A 67 -9.24 -5.52 8.60
N GLY A 68 -9.64 -4.26 8.46
CA GLY A 68 -11.04 -3.91 8.20
C GLY A 68 -11.53 -4.34 6.81
N TYR A 69 -10.66 -4.30 5.81
CA TYR A 69 -11.00 -4.71 4.44
C TYR A 69 -11.12 -6.24 4.31
N ALA A 70 -10.25 -7.01 4.98
CA ALA A 70 -10.28 -8.47 4.98
C ALA A 70 -11.59 -9.06 5.54
N GLN A 71 -12.32 -8.31 6.37
CA GLN A 71 -13.65 -8.70 6.85
C GLN A 71 -14.73 -8.57 5.77
N LYS A 72 -14.52 -7.71 4.77
CA LYS A 72 -15.47 -7.45 3.67
C LYS A 72 -15.17 -8.30 2.44
N GLU A 73 -13.90 -8.58 2.20
CA GLU A 73 -13.41 -9.31 1.02
C GLU A 73 -12.36 -10.33 1.47
N THR A 74 -12.75 -11.60 1.52
CA THR A 74 -11.93 -12.69 2.04
C THR A 74 -11.03 -13.31 0.98
N ARG A 75 -11.23 -13.00 -0.31
CA ARG A 75 -10.47 -13.62 -1.40
C ARG A 75 -9.07 -13.04 -1.56
N LEU A 76 -8.86 -11.79 -1.14
CA LEU A 76 -7.57 -11.12 -1.25
C LEU A 76 -6.80 -11.18 0.06
N SER A 77 -5.54 -11.61 -0.01
CA SER A 77 -4.60 -11.55 1.12
C SER A 77 -3.73 -10.31 1.00
N PHE A 78 -3.62 -9.53 2.07
CA PHE A 78 -2.80 -8.32 2.12
C PHE A 78 -1.57 -8.52 3.00
N LYS A 79 -0.44 -7.96 2.57
CA LYS A 79 0.77 -7.82 3.39
C LYS A 79 1.21 -6.36 3.36
N ILE A 80 1.20 -5.70 4.51
CA ILE A 80 1.77 -4.36 4.64
C ILE A 80 3.28 -4.49 4.81
N VAL A 81 4.02 -3.71 4.03
CA VAL A 81 5.49 -3.66 4.08
C VAL A 81 5.88 -2.24 4.46
N ASN A 82 6.38 -2.06 5.67
CA ASN A 82 7.00 -0.81 6.10
C ASN A 82 8.42 -0.72 5.51
N ASP A 83 8.67 0.28 4.68
CA ASP A 83 9.97 0.50 4.02
C ASP A 83 11.06 1.08 4.94
N GLY A 84 10.66 1.48 6.15
CA GLY A 84 11.51 2.03 7.21
C GLY A 84 11.80 3.53 7.07
N THR A 85 11.30 4.21 6.03
CA THR A 85 11.53 5.63 5.81
C THR A 85 10.74 6.47 6.81
N LEU A 86 11.32 7.58 7.26
CA LEU A 86 10.77 8.42 8.34
C LEU A 86 10.29 9.79 7.84
N SER A 87 10.68 10.20 6.64
CA SER A 87 10.44 11.52 6.05
C SER A 87 10.35 11.48 4.52
N ASP A 88 10.02 12.61 3.88
CA ASP A 88 9.99 12.69 2.40
C ASP A 88 11.41 12.73 1.80
N GLU A 89 12.39 13.14 2.61
CA GLU A 89 13.79 13.32 2.26
C GLU A 89 14.57 12.00 2.18
N ASP A 90 14.22 11.02 3.02
CA ASP A 90 14.85 9.69 3.08
C ASP A 90 14.07 8.61 2.31
N LYS A 91 13.06 9.00 1.53
CA LYS A 91 12.25 8.05 0.75
C LYS A 91 13.09 7.29 -0.27
N ARG A 92 12.79 5.99 -0.43
CA ARG A 92 13.47 5.11 -1.41
C ARG A 92 13.07 5.40 -2.87
N GLY A 93 11.87 5.95 -3.05
CA GLY A 93 11.25 6.10 -4.36
C GLY A 93 10.74 4.78 -4.93
N ALA A 94 9.98 4.85 -6.02
CA ALA A 94 9.22 3.70 -6.53
C ALA A 94 10.08 2.48 -6.87
N ILE A 95 11.20 2.67 -7.57
CA ILE A 95 12.13 1.57 -7.92
C ILE A 95 12.77 0.99 -6.66
N GLY A 96 13.17 1.85 -5.72
CA GLY A 96 13.76 1.42 -4.45
C GLY A 96 12.78 0.61 -3.59
N ASP A 97 11.50 0.99 -3.59
CA ASP A 97 10.43 0.25 -2.90
C ASP A 97 10.16 -1.11 -3.54
N ILE A 98 10.10 -1.19 -4.87
CA ILE A 98 9.97 -2.47 -5.58
C ILE A 98 11.14 -3.39 -5.21
N HIS A 99 12.38 -2.90 -5.35
CA HIS A 99 13.58 -3.64 -4.98
C HIS A 99 13.55 -4.10 -3.52
N TYR A 100 13.13 -3.22 -2.60
CA TYR A 100 13.01 -3.54 -1.17
C TYR A 100 12.01 -4.67 -0.91
N VAL A 101 10.84 -4.66 -1.56
CA VAL A 101 9.85 -5.76 -1.42
C VAL A 101 10.39 -7.06 -1.98
N LEU A 102 10.96 -7.04 -3.19
CA LEU A 102 11.49 -8.26 -3.82
C LEU A 102 12.51 -8.95 -2.91
N HIS A 103 13.42 -8.18 -2.31
CA HIS A 103 14.45 -8.71 -1.42
C HIS A 103 13.92 -9.16 -0.06
N THR A 104 13.10 -8.33 0.61
CA THR A 104 12.63 -8.62 1.98
C THR A 104 11.53 -9.67 2.04
N GLN A 105 10.76 -9.82 0.96
CA GLN A 105 9.68 -10.80 0.86
C GLN A 105 10.09 -12.04 0.06
N HIS A 106 11.37 -12.14 -0.33
CA HIS A 106 11.95 -13.23 -1.10
C HIS A 106 11.13 -13.57 -2.37
N LEU A 107 10.64 -12.53 -3.05
CA LEU A 107 9.90 -12.69 -4.30
C LEU A 107 10.91 -12.85 -5.44
N GLN A 108 10.71 -13.86 -6.27
CA GLN A 108 11.49 -14.05 -7.48
C GLN A 108 10.84 -13.27 -8.63
N ASP A 109 11.64 -12.55 -9.42
CA ASP A 109 11.24 -12.14 -10.76
C ASP A 109 11.27 -13.40 -11.63
N SER A 110 10.08 -13.97 -11.87
CA SER A 110 9.88 -15.11 -12.77
C SER A 110 9.85 -14.68 -14.23
#